data_AF-A0A132MLM6-F1
#
_entry.id   AF-A0A132MLM6-F1
#
_cell.length_a   1.000
_cell.length_b   1.000
_cell.length_c   1.000
_cell.angle_alpha   90.00
_cell.angle_beta   90.00
_cell.angle_gamma   90.00
#
_symmetry.space_group_name_H-M   'P 1'
#
loop_
_entity.id
_entity.type
_entity.pdbx_description
1 polymer ?
#
loop_
_entity_poly.entity_id
_entity_poly.type
_entity_poly.pdbx_seq_one_letter_code
_entity_poly.pdbx_strand_id
1 'polypeptide(L)' 'MYATDRGTFVVQGYVISDPQALRQLDLPEGENAVEIPAELLRSVARAVTG' A
#
# COMPACT_ATOMS: atom_id res chain seq x y z
N MET A 1 -10.28 0.68 2.12
CA MET A 1 -9.56 -0.51 1.60
C MET A 1 -10.59 -1.56 1.23
N TYR A 2 -10.35 -2.32 0.17
CA TYR A 2 -11.21 -3.40 -0.29
C TYR A 2 -10.40 -4.69 -0.43
N ALA A 3 -10.88 -5.79 0.14
CA ALA A 3 -10.29 -7.11 -0.06
C ALA A 3 -10.68 -7.64 -1.44
N THR A 4 -9.71 -8.16 -2.18
CA THR A 4 -9.97 -8.85 -3.44
C THR A 4 -10.21 -10.34 -3.19
N ASP A 5 -10.78 -11.01 -4.18
CA ASP A 5 -10.92 -12.47 -4.24
C ASP A 5 -9.58 -13.22 -4.36
N ARG A 6 -8.46 -12.51 -4.59
CA ARG A 6 -7.12 -13.08 -4.73
C ARG A 6 -6.29 -13.05 -3.44
N GLY A 7 -6.91 -12.72 -2.31
CA GLY A 7 -6.18 -12.59 -1.04
C GLY A 7 -5.26 -11.36 -0.98
N THR A 8 -5.52 -10.35 -1.83
CA THR A 8 -4.81 -9.07 -1.83
C THR A 8 -5.77 -7.93 -1.51
N PHE A 9 -5.24 -6.74 -1.24
CA PHE A 9 -6.05 -5.58 -0.89
C PHE A 9 -5.82 -4.42 -1.85
N VAL A 10 -6.90 -3.73 -2.19
CA VAL A 10 -6.83 -2.43 -2.86
C VAL A 10 -6.90 -1.34 -1.79
N VAL A 11 -5.85 -0.52 -1.73
CA VAL A 11 -5.76 0.65 -0.85
C VAL A 11 -5.88 1.93 -1.67
N GLN A 12 -6.55 2.95 -1.12
CA GLN A 12 -6.51 4.31 -1.64
C GLN A 12 -5.48 5.09 -0.84
N GLY A 13 -4.62 5.83 -1.53
CA GLY A 13 -3.56 6.64 -0.94
C GLY A 13 -3.05 7.69 -1.91
N TYR A 14 -2.07 8.47 -1.47
CA TYR A 14 -1.42 9.48 -2.29
C TYR A 14 -0.18 8.88 -2.96
N VAL A 15 -0.09 8.97 -4.29
CA VAL A 15 1.08 8.46 -5.02
C VAL A 15 2.34 9.19 -4.59
N ILE A 16 3.38 8.44 -4.23
CA ILE A 16 4.70 9.01 -3.96
C ILE A 16 5.33 9.38 -5.29
N SER A 17 5.52 10.68 -5.53
CA SER A 17 6.09 11.20 -6.78
C SER A 17 7.54 11.70 -6.63
N ASP A 18 8.06 11.79 -5.40
CA ASP A 18 9.44 12.21 -5.14
C ASP A 18 10.44 11.15 -5.65
N PRO A 19 11.27 11.47 -6.66
CA PRO A 19 12.24 10.53 -7.21
C PRO A 19 13.34 10.10 -6.23
N GLN A 20 13.63 10.87 -5.18
CA GLN A 20 14.58 10.48 -4.15
C GLN A 20 13.96 9.49 -3.16
N ALA A 21 12.69 9.69 -2.80
CA ALA A 21 11.97 8.73 -1.96
C ALA A 21 11.78 7.40 -2.69
N LEU A 22 11.35 7.42 -3.95
CA LEU A 22 11.16 6.21 -4.75
C LEU A 22 12.45 5.39 -4.94
N ARG A 23 13.60 6.06 -5.10
CA ARG A 23 14.91 5.40 -5.21
C ARG A 23 15.32 4.63 -3.95
N GLN A 24 14.79 5.01 -2.79
CA GLN A 24 15.07 4.33 -1.52
C GLN A 24 14.20 3.09 -1.31
N LEU A 25 13.09 2.97 -2.05
CA LEU A 25 12.14 1.87 -1.91
C LEU A 25 12.50 0.65 -2.76
N ASP A 26 13.49 0.76 -3.66
CA ASP A 26 13.95 -0.32 -4.55
C ASP A 26 12.79 -1.08 -5.23
N LEU A 27 11.83 -0.31 -5.77
CA LEU A 27 10.61 -0.87 -6.36
C LEU A 27 10.90 -1.60 -7.69
N PRO A 28 10.33 -2.80 -7.91
CA PRO A 28 10.38 -3.48 -9.18
C PRO A 28 9.76 -2.66 -10.33
N GLU A 29 10.18 -2.98 -11.55
CA GLU A 29 9.61 -2.36 -12.76
C GLU A 29 8.10 -2.61 -12.83
N GLY A 30 7.33 -1.53 -13.03
CA GLY A 30 5.86 -1.57 -13.09
C GLY A 30 5.16 -1.44 -11.74
N GLU A 31 5.89 -1.37 -10.63
CA GLU A 31 5.34 -1.10 -9.31
C GLU A 31 5.35 0.40 -8.96
N ASN A 32 4.49 0.79 -8.03
CA ASN A 32 4.41 2.16 -7.52
C ASN A 32 4.06 2.16 -6.03
N ALA A 33 4.41 3.23 -5.34
CA ALA A 33 4.15 3.39 -3.92
C ALA A 33 3.11 4.49 -3.65
N VAL A 34 2.29 4.26 -2.62
CA VAL A 34 1.33 5.24 -2.11
C VAL A 34 1.52 5.45 -0.62
N GLU A 35 1.36 6.68 -0.16
CA GLU A 35 1.22 7.00 1.25
C GLU A 35 -0.23 6.81 1.69
N ILE A 36 -0.39 6.15 2.83
CA ILE A 36 -1.68 5.95 3.48
C ILE A 36 -1.57 6.33 4.96
N PRO A 37 -2.65 6.83 5.57
CA PRO A 37 -2.71 6.98 7.02
C PRO A 37 -2.44 5.67 7.77
N ALA A 38 -1.63 5.72 8.82
CA ALA A 38 -1.18 4.52 9.56
C ALA A 38 -2.34 3.73 10.21
N GLU A 39 -3.45 4.39 10.53
CA GLU A 39 -4.66 3.73 11.03
C GLU A 39 -5.29 2.76 10.02
N LEU A 40 -5.11 2.96 8.70
CA LEU A 40 -5.58 2.00 7.70
C LEU A 40 -4.87 0.65 7.83
N LEU A 41 -3.58 0.64 8.20
CA LEU A 41 -2.82 -0.59 8.43
C LEU A 41 -3.40 -1.40 9.60
N ARG A 42 -3.88 -0.73 10.65
CA ARG A 42 -4.57 -1.41 11.78
C ARG A 42 -5.85 -2.11 11.32
N SER A 43 -6.61 -1.48 10.42
CA SER A 43 -7.80 -2.10 9.83
C SER A 43 -7.45 -3.34 8.99
N VAL A 44 -6.33 -3.32 8.25
CA VAL A 44 -5.85 -4.49 7.49
C VAL A 44 -5.48 -5.64 8.41
N ALA A 45 -4.65 -5.37 9.43
CA ALA A 45 -4.18 -6.39 10.35
C ALA A 45 -5.37 -7.13 10.98
N ARG A 46 -6.40 -6.39 11.42
CA ARG A 46 -7.62 -6.98 11.98
C ARG A 46 -8.40 -7.83 10.98
N ALA A 47 -8.44 -7.45 9.71
CA ALA A 47 -9.15 -8.17 8.66
C ALA A 47 -8.44 -9.47 8.22
N VAL A 48 -7.12 -9.57 8.40
CA VAL A 48 -6.31 -10.73 7.96
C VAL A 48 -6.14 -11.77 9.09
N THR A 49 -6.15 -11.35 10.36
CA THR A 49 -6.04 -12.26 11.52
C THR A 49 -7.40 -12.72 12.07
N GLY A 50 -8.51 -12.32 11.45
CA GLY A 50 -9.88 -12.62 11.87
C GLY A 50 -10.50 -13.77 11.09
#